data_AF-A0A059X5U6-F1
#
_entry.id   AF-A0A059X5U6-F1
#
_cell.length_a   1.000
_cell.length_b   1.000
_cell.length_c   1.000
_cell.angle_alpha   90.00
_cell.angle_beta   90.00
_cell.angle_gamma   90.00
#
_symmetry.space_group_name_H-M   'P 1'
#
loop_
_entity.id
_entity.type
_entity.pdbx_description
1 polymer ?
#
loop_
_entity_poly.entity_id
_entity_poly.type
_entity_poly.pdbx_seq_one_letter_code
_entity_poly.pdbx_strand_id
1 'polypeptide(L)'
;MGGALRMNAGAYGKETKDALISAEVLFRDGNIRQMTAAEMEMRYRHNGLPADVIFLGCTLQGTAGDAADIEKRIDEIKTKRAESQPIKSKTGGSTFANPEGNKAWQLIDAAGCRGLKVGGAQMSEMHANFMINTGNATAADLERLGEKVRQKVYAQSQIMLRWEIKRIGVPLEADTDILEFLKQGNV
;
A
#
# COMPACT_ATOMS: atom_id res chain seq x y z
N MET A 1 9.08 -3.41 10.77
CA MET A 1 7.88 -3.53 11.64
C MET A 1 7.08 -2.23 11.79
N GLY A 2 7.69 -1.08 12.11
CA GLY A 2 6.92 0.18 12.31
C GLY A 2 5.94 0.54 11.20
N GLY A 3 6.33 0.42 9.93
CA GLY A 3 5.41 0.62 8.80
C GLY A 3 4.25 -0.39 8.75
N ALA A 4 4.48 -1.64 9.18
CA ALA A 4 3.43 -2.66 9.26
C ALA A 4 2.41 -2.32 10.35
N LEU A 5 2.86 -1.80 11.50
CA LEU A 5 1.98 -1.28 12.55
C LEU A 5 1.20 -0.06 12.06
N ARG A 6 1.87 0.87 11.36
CA ARG A 6 1.23 2.08 10.84
C ARG A 6 0.11 1.77 9.85
N MET A 7 0.31 0.78 8.98
CA MET A 7 -0.63 0.45 7.92
C MET A 7 -1.49 -0.77 8.25
N ASN A 8 -1.41 -1.33 9.46
CA ASN A 8 -1.97 -2.65 9.78
C ASN A 8 -1.73 -3.65 8.63
N ALA A 9 -0.47 -3.88 8.28
CA ALA A 9 -0.14 -4.61 7.07
C ALA A 9 -0.79 -6.00 7.06
N GLY A 10 -1.46 -6.33 5.96
CA GLY A 10 -2.14 -7.61 5.79
C GLY A 10 -1.89 -8.24 4.42
N ALA A 11 -1.95 -9.57 4.42
CA ALA A 11 -1.89 -10.43 3.24
C ALA A 11 -2.47 -11.81 3.58
N TYR A 12 -3.03 -12.50 2.58
CA TYR A 12 -3.50 -13.89 2.71
C TYR A 12 -4.48 -14.14 3.88
N GLY A 13 -5.39 -13.19 4.13
CA GLY A 13 -6.45 -13.33 5.14
C GLY A 13 -6.00 -13.06 6.57
N LYS A 14 -4.78 -12.55 6.78
CA LYS A 14 -4.28 -12.09 8.07
C LYS A 14 -3.75 -10.67 7.99
N GLU A 15 -3.86 -9.96 9.12
CA GLU A 15 -3.36 -8.62 9.33
C GLU A 15 -2.40 -8.59 10.53
N THR A 16 -1.59 -7.53 10.64
CA THR A 16 -0.63 -7.36 11.74
C THR A 16 -1.33 -7.41 13.11
N LYS A 17 -2.52 -6.80 13.21
CA LYS A 17 -3.32 -6.81 14.44
C LYS A 17 -3.68 -8.23 14.93
N ASP A 18 -3.75 -9.23 14.04
CA ASP A 18 -4.15 -10.59 14.40
C ASP A 18 -3.10 -11.32 15.24
N ALA A 19 -1.84 -10.85 15.19
CA ALA A 19 -0.74 -11.38 15.97
C ALA A 19 -0.20 -10.37 16.99
N LEU A 20 -0.74 -9.15 17.06
CA LEU A 20 -0.19 -8.08 17.88
C LEU A 20 -0.67 -8.18 19.33
N ILE A 21 0.26 -8.30 20.27
CA ILE A 21 -0.03 -8.14 21.71
C ILE A 21 0.01 -6.67 22.08
N SER A 22 1.14 -5.99 21.81
CA SER A 22 1.32 -4.57 22.10
C SER A 22 2.32 -3.93 21.14
N ALA A 23 2.22 -2.62 20.97
CA ALA A 23 3.19 -1.78 20.30
C ALA A 23 3.65 -0.66 21.23
N GLU A 24 4.95 -0.36 21.18
CA GLU A 24 5.53 0.80 21.85
C GLU A 24 5.49 2.00 20.92
N VAL A 25 4.81 3.06 21.36
CA VAL A 25 4.51 4.24 20.54
C VAL A 25 5.03 5.49 21.23
N LEU A 26 5.91 6.22 20.56
CA LEU A 26 6.36 7.55 20.94
C LEU A 26 5.45 8.61 20.32
N PHE A 27 4.87 9.46 21.17
CA PHE A 27 4.07 10.62 20.80
C PHE A 27 4.94 11.87 20.71
N ARG A 28 4.42 12.91 20.04
CA ARG A 28 5.15 14.16 19.79
C ARG A 28 5.41 14.99 21.05
N ASP A 29 4.63 14.77 22.10
CA ASP A 29 4.86 15.34 23.43
C ASP A 29 6.02 14.66 24.18
N GLY A 30 6.65 13.64 23.59
CA GLY A 30 7.74 12.87 24.17
C GLY A 30 7.28 11.65 24.98
N ASN A 31 5.97 11.46 25.16
CA ASN A 31 5.46 10.34 25.94
C ASN A 31 5.53 9.02 25.15
N ILE A 32 5.98 7.97 25.82
CA ILE A 32 5.98 6.60 25.28
C ILE A 32 4.81 5.84 25.91
N ARG A 33 4.04 5.14 25.10
CA ARG A 33 2.93 4.29 25.55
C ARG A 33 3.03 2.90 24.94
N GLN A 34 2.71 1.89 25.73
CA GLN A 34 2.42 0.55 25.25
C GLN A 34 0.94 0.48 24.92
N MET A 35 0.60 0.12 23.68
CA MET A 35 -0.78 0.11 23.19
C MET A 35 -1.12 -1.20 22.49
N THR A 36 -2.29 -1.73 22.79
CA THR A 36 -2.90 -2.88 22.10
C THR A 36 -3.45 -2.48 20.73
N ALA A 37 -3.79 -3.47 19.89
CA ALA A 37 -4.43 -3.22 18.61
C ALA A 37 -5.78 -2.48 18.73
N ALA A 38 -6.53 -2.74 19.80
CA ALA A 38 -7.82 -2.09 20.06
C ALA A 38 -7.65 -0.63 20.45
N GLU A 39 -6.71 -0.31 21.34
CA GLU A 39 -6.41 1.08 21.74
C GLU A 39 -5.85 1.93 20.59
N MET A 40 -5.18 1.29 19.62
CA MET A 40 -4.75 1.94 18.39
C MET A 40 -5.84 2.01 17.31
N GLU A 41 -7.02 1.43 17.54
CA GLU A 41 -8.13 1.36 16.58
C GLU A 41 -7.72 0.80 15.20
N MET A 42 -6.94 -0.28 15.18
CA MET A 42 -6.43 -0.85 13.93
C MET A 42 -7.55 -1.40 13.03
N ARG A 43 -7.63 -0.90 11.80
CA ARG A 43 -8.60 -1.30 10.75
C ARG A 43 -7.89 -1.57 9.42
N TYR A 44 -8.63 -1.94 8.39
CA TYR A 44 -8.03 -2.27 7.09
C TYR A 44 -7.18 -1.11 6.57
N ARG A 45 -5.88 -1.36 6.38
CA ARG A 45 -4.88 -0.39 5.90
C ARG A 45 -4.73 0.88 6.77
N HIS A 46 -5.10 0.84 8.05
CA HIS A 46 -5.15 2.05 8.88
C HIS A 46 -5.14 1.78 10.40
N ASN A 47 -4.85 2.82 11.20
CA ASN A 47 -5.05 2.87 12.64
C ASN A 47 -5.49 4.28 13.06
N GLY A 48 -6.04 4.44 14.26
CA GLY A 48 -6.56 5.71 14.78
C GLY A 48 -5.52 6.66 15.37
N LEU A 49 -4.21 6.35 15.27
CA LEU A 49 -3.18 7.17 15.90
C LEU A 49 -2.87 8.45 15.09
N PRO A 50 -2.39 9.52 15.76
CA PRO A 50 -1.91 10.72 15.09
C PRO A 50 -0.84 10.43 14.05
N ALA A 51 -0.77 11.28 13.02
CA ALA A 51 0.06 10.99 11.87
C ALA A 51 1.57 11.01 12.17
N ASP A 52 1.98 11.69 13.24
CA ASP A 52 3.35 11.98 13.64
C ASP A 52 3.88 11.09 14.77
N VAL A 53 3.14 10.05 15.17
CA VAL A 53 3.66 9.04 16.12
C VAL A 53 4.78 8.20 15.51
N ILE A 54 5.70 7.72 16.34
CA ILE A 54 6.79 6.82 15.96
C ILE A 54 6.63 5.49 16.70
N PHE A 55 6.60 4.38 15.96
CA PHE A 55 6.63 3.04 16.54
C PHE A 55 8.07 2.64 16.89
N LEU A 56 8.32 2.35 18.16
CA LEU A 56 9.63 1.95 18.67
C LEU A 56 9.82 0.43 18.67
N GLY A 57 8.75 -0.32 18.92
CA GLY A 57 8.78 -1.78 18.99
C GLY A 57 7.38 -2.39 19.05
N CYS A 58 7.32 -3.72 19.01
CA CYS A 58 6.08 -4.46 19.25
C CYS A 58 6.35 -5.87 19.75
N THR A 59 5.39 -6.42 20.49
CA THR A 59 5.33 -7.82 20.88
C THR A 59 4.28 -8.53 20.05
N LEU A 60 4.66 -9.62 19.39
CA LEU A 60 3.78 -10.46 18.58
C LEU A 60 3.60 -11.84 19.23
N GLN A 61 2.40 -12.40 19.10
CA GLN A 61 2.07 -13.76 19.52
C GLN A 61 2.07 -14.70 18.31
N GLY A 62 3.03 -15.62 18.28
CA GLY A 62 3.01 -16.76 17.36
C GLY A 62 2.07 -17.87 17.86
N THR A 63 1.71 -18.78 16.96
CA THR A 63 1.08 -20.07 17.32
C THR A 63 2.12 -21.17 17.16
N ALA A 64 2.26 -22.02 18.18
CA ALA A 64 3.15 -23.18 18.09
C ALA A 64 2.65 -24.15 17.02
N GLY A 65 3.57 -24.73 16.26
CA GLY A 65 3.28 -25.67 15.18
C GLY A 65 4.53 -26.44 14.77
N ASP A 66 4.34 -27.41 13.89
CA ASP A 66 5.46 -28.17 13.31
C ASP A 66 6.32 -27.27 12.42
N ALA A 67 7.65 -27.36 12.58
CA ALA A 67 8.58 -26.48 11.89
C ALA A 67 8.57 -26.71 10.37
N ALA A 68 8.46 -27.96 9.92
CA ALA A 68 8.45 -28.29 8.50
C ALA A 68 7.15 -27.80 7.83
N ASP A 69 6.01 -27.93 8.51
CA ASP A 69 4.74 -27.39 8.02
C ASP A 69 4.75 -25.86 7.90
N ILE A 70 5.33 -25.17 8.90
CA ILE A 70 5.48 -23.70 8.88
C ILE A 70 6.38 -23.27 7.73
N GLU A 71 7.53 -23.92 7.55
CA GLU A 71 8.48 -23.60 6.47
C GLU A 71 7.84 -23.82 5.09
N LYS A 72 7.21 -24.98 4.90
CA LYS A 72 6.45 -25.28 3.67
C LYS A 72 5.42 -24.20 3.38
N ARG A 73 4.66 -23.77 4.39
CA ARG A 73 3.64 -22.72 4.21
C ARG A 73 4.25 -21.37 3.84
N ILE A 74 5.38 -21.00 4.44
CA ILE A 74 6.11 -19.79 4.10
C ILE A 74 6.54 -19.84 2.62
N ASP A 75 7.06 -20.97 2.16
CA ASP A 75 7.52 -21.11 0.78
C ASP A 75 6.38 -21.13 -0.23
N GLU A 76 5.25 -21.78 0.07
CA GLU A 76 4.03 -21.67 -0.74
C GLU A 76 3.60 -20.20 -0.93
N ILE A 77 3.65 -19.40 0.14
CA ILE A 77 3.30 -17.98 0.12
C ILE A 77 4.29 -17.18 -0.73
N LYS A 78 5.60 -17.44 -0.62
CA LYS A 78 6.63 -16.78 -1.42
C LYS A 78 6.45 -17.10 -2.90
N THR A 79 6.25 -18.37 -3.24
CA THR A 79 6.05 -18.84 -4.62
C THR A 79 4.80 -18.20 -5.23
N LYS A 80 3.65 -18.28 -4.55
CA LYS A 80 2.41 -17.62 -5.01
C LYS A 80 2.59 -16.11 -5.22
N ARG A 81 3.36 -15.45 -4.36
CA ARG A 81 3.64 -14.01 -4.51
C ARG A 81 4.54 -13.74 -5.71
N ALA A 82 5.57 -14.55 -5.94
CA ALA A 82 6.48 -14.41 -7.07
C ALA A 82 5.80 -14.64 -8.43
N GLU A 83 4.82 -15.53 -8.48
CA GLU A 83 4.03 -15.81 -9.68
C GLU A 83 3.00 -14.72 -10.00
N SER A 84 2.46 -14.06 -8.98
CA SER A 84 1.33 -13.14 -9.13
C SER A 84 1.70 -11.66 -9.00
N GLN A 85 2.90 -11.31 -8.54
CA GLN A 85 3.29 -9.92 -8.27
C GLN A 85 4.71 -9.63 -8.78
N PRO A 86 4.99 -8.40 -9.27
CA PRO A 86 6.28 -8.01 -9.82
C PRO A 86 7.33 -7.76 -8.72
N ILE A 87 7.61 -8.76 -7.88
CA ILE A 87 8.47 -8.63 -6.69
C ILE A 87 9.94 -8.33 -6.99
N LYS A 88 10.38 -8.57 -8.24
CA LYS A 88 11.75 -8.28 -8.71
C LYS A 88 11.86 -6.88 -9.34
N SER A 89 10.74 -6.16 -9.48
CA SER A 89 10.70 -4.82 -10.07
C SER A 89 10.73 -3.74 -8.99
N LYS A 90 11.19 -2.55 -9.35
CA LYS A 90 11.13 -1.37 -8.47
C LYS A 90 9.69 -0.88 -8.37
N THR A 91 9.02 -1.16 -7.25
CA THR A 91 7.61 -0.84 -7.02
C THR A 91 7.35 -0.46 -5.56
N GLY A 92 6.33 0.37 -5.32
CA GLY A 92 5.84 0.73 -3.98
C GLY A 92 4.82 -0.26 -3.40
N GLY A 93 4.52 -1.36 -4.10
CA GLY A 93 3.47 -2.29 -3.74
C GLY A 93 2.16 -2.00 -4.49
N SER A 94 1.03 -2.40 -3.90
CA SER A 94 -0.29 -2.05 -4.44
C SER A 94 -0.49 -0.53 -4.42
N THR A 95 -0.73 0.05 -5.59
CA THR A 95 -0.86 1.49 -5.78
C THR A 95 -2.13 2.04 -5.12
N PHE A 96 -3.24 1.34 -5.31
CA PHE A 96 -4.57 1.75 -4.83
C PHE A 96 -5.14 0.75 -3.83
N ALA A 97 -5.88 1.27 -2.85
CA ALA A 97 -6.62 0.45 -1.91
C ALA A 97 -7.82 -0.20 -2.63
N ASN A 98 -8.22 -1.39 -2.18
CA ASN A 98 -9.43 -2.02 -2.72
C ASN A 98 -10.67 -1.21 -2.33
N PRO A 99 -11.53 -0.82 -3.29
CA PRO A 99 -12.84 -0.25 -2.98
C PRO A 99 -13.77 -1.30 -2.39
N GLU A 100 -14.82 -0.87 -1.69
CA GLU A 100 -15.78 -1.79 -1.09
C GLU A 100 -16.41 -2.71 -2.14
N GLY A 101 -16.49 -4.01 -1.83
CA GLY A 101 -17.03 -5.04 -2.71
C GLY A 101 -16.18 -5.35 -3.96
N ASN A 102 -15.05 -4.68 -4.17
CA ASN A 102 -14.30 -4.72 -5.43
C ASN A 102 -12.79 -4.92 -5.20
N LYS A 103 -12.10 -5.43 -6.24
CA LYS A 103 -10.63 -5.52 -6.24
C LYS A 103 -10.08 -4.46 -7.19
N ALA A 104 -9.22 -3.58 -6.68
CA ALA A 104 -8.66 -2.48 -7.47
C ALA A 104 -7.99 -2.99 -8.76
N TRP A 105 -7.25 -4.10 -8.68
CA TRP A 105 -6.58 -4.66 -9.86
C TRP A 105 -7.56 -5.08 -10.97
N GLN A 106 -8.75 -5.58 -10.64
CA GLN A 106 -9.75 -5.98 -11.65
C GLN A 106 -10.34 -4.76 -12.34
N LEU A 107 -10.60 -3.69 -11.58
CA LEU A 107 -11.10 -2.44 -12.12
C LEU A 107 -10.06 -1.80 -13.05
N ILE A 108 -8.78 -1.79 -12.64
CA ILE A 108 -7.68 -1.25 -13.45
C ILE A 108 -7.48 -2.07 -14.72
N ASP A 109 -7.56 -3.39 -14.62
CA ASP A 109 -7.43 -4.29 -15.76
C ASP A 109 -8.59 -4.12 -16.76
N ALA A 110 -9.83 -4.09 -16.26
CA ALA A 110 -11.02 -3.83 -17.07
C ALA A 110 -10.97 -2.47 -17.78
N ALA A 111 -10.32 -1.47 -17.15
CA ALA A 111 -10.04 -0.15 -17.73
C ALA A 111 -8.93 -0.14 -18.80
N GLY A 112 -8.36 -1.31 -19.13
CA GLY A 112 -7.32 -1.46 -20.14
C GLY A 112 -6.01 -0.80 -19.73
N CYS A 113 -5.71 -0.73 -18.43
CA CYS A 113 -4.54 -0.01 -17.93
C CYS A 113 -3.29 -0.90 -17.76
N ARG A 114 -3.36 -2.23 -17.98
CA ARG A 114 -2.15 -3.07 -17.97
C ARG A 114 -1.13 -2.58 -18.99
N GLY A 115 0.13 -2.51 -18.57
CA GLY A 115 1.22 -2.05 -19.43
C GLY A 115 1.20 -0.55 -19.75
N LEU A 116 0.19 0.22 -19.31
CA LEU A 116 0.09 1.66 -19.56
C LEU A 116 1.32 2.40 -19.02
N LYS A 117 1.87 3.30 -19.83
CA LYS A 117 3.09 4.07 -19.51
C LYS A 117 2.86 5.57 -19.48
N VAL A 118 3.60 6.24 -18.60
CA VAL A 118 3.84 7.70 -18.61
C VAL A 118 5.30 7.90 -18.18
N GLY A 119 6.12 8.53 -19.03
CA GLY A 119 7.56 8.68 -18.76
C GLY A 119 8.23 7.33 -18.43
N GLY A 120 8.97 7.28 -17.32
CA GLY A 120 9.58 6.02 -16.82
C GLY A 120 8.65 5.15 -15.96
N ALA A 121 7.40 5.55 -15.74
CA ALA A 121 6.43 4.79 -14.94
C ALA A 121 5.58 3.87 -15.84
N GLN A 122 5.31 2.65 -15.35
CA GLN A 122 4.45 1.68 -16.05
C GLN A 122 3.51 0.93 -15.09
N MET A 123 2.27 0.68 -15.50
CA MET A 123 1.41 -0.30 -14.82
C MET A 123 1.87 -1.72 -15.14
N SER A 124 2.12 -2.54 -14.12
CA SER A 124 2.58 -3.91 -14.29
C SER A 124 1.65 -4.73 -15.18
N GLU A 125 2.22 -5.44 -16.15
CA GLU A 125 1.50 -6.41 -16.97
C GLU A 125 1.09 -7.64 -16.15
N MET A 126 1.93 -8.03 -15.18
CA MET A 126 1.66 -9.16 -14.27
C MET A 126 0.52 -8.85 -13.31
N HIS A 127 0.58 -7.72 -12.58
CA HIS A 127 -0.47 -7.34 -11.63
C HIS A 127 -0.88 -5.87 -11.79
N ALA A 128 -2.05 -5.64 -12.38
CA ALA A 128 -2.52 -4.32 -12.78
C ALA A 128 -2.59 -3.26 -11.66
N ASN A 129 -2.59 -3.64 -10.37
CA ASN A 129 -2.52 -2.67 -9.26
C ASN A 129 -1.10 -2.31 -8.80
N PHE A 130 -0.05 -2.62 -9.56
CA PHE A 130 1.34 -2.26 -9.22
C PHE A 130 1.89 -1.31 -10.28
N MET A 131 2.42 -0.18 -9.83
CA MET A 131 3.27 0.67 -10.66
C MET A 131 4.73 0.24 -10.56
N ILE A 132 5.38 0.16 -11.72
CA ILE A 132 6.78 -0.20 -11.89
C ILE A 132 7.55 1.04 -12.33
N ASN A 133 8.66 1.30 -11.66
CA ASN A 133 9.69 2.18 -12.18
C ASN A 133 10.57 1.39 -13.15
N THR A 134 10.54 1.74 -14.44
CA THR A 134 11.28 1.03 -15.50
C THR A 134 12.78 1.35 -15.52
N GLY A 135 13.28 2.15 -14.59
CA GLY A 135 14.69 2.48 -14.40
C GLY A 135 14.90 3.95 -14.02
N ASN A 136 14.15 4.85 -14.65
CA ASN A 136 14.29 6.30 -14.58
C ASN A 136 12.97 7.04 -14.30
N ALA A 137 11.94 6.35 -13.76
CA ALA A 137 10.68 7.00 -13.44
C ALA A 137 10.88 8.10 -12.40
N THR A 138 10.34 9.28 -12.68
CA THR A 138 10.25 10.36 -11.70
C THR A 138 9.02 10.18 -10.79
N ALA A 139 8.96 10.90 -9.67
CA ALA A 139 7.75 10.95 -8.85
C ALA A 139 6.55 11.48 -9.66
N ALA A 140 6.78 12.52 -10.47
CA ALA A 140 5.75 13.09 -11.32
C ALA A 140 5.24 12.10 -12.40
N ASP A 141 6.11 11.24 -12.96
CA ASP A 141 5.68 10.17 -13.87
C ASP A 141 4.71 9.19 -13.19
N LEU A 142 5.04 8.77 -11.97
CA LEU A 142 4.21 7.85 -11.18
C LEU A 142 2.87 8.47 -10.79
N GLU A 143 2.87 9.75 -10.40
CA GLU A 143 1.65 10.48 -10.04
C GLU A 143 0.75 10.69 -11.25
N ARG A 144 1.29 11.15 -12.39
CA ARG A 144 0.55 11.30 -13.64
C ARG A 144 -0.02 9.96 -14.11
N LEU A 145 0.76 8.88 -14.04
CA LEU A 145 0.27 7.55 -14.38
C LEU A 145 -0.88 7.13 -13.48
N GLY A 146 -0.74 7.30 -12.17
CA GLY A 146 -1.77 6.91 -11.22
C GLY A 146 -3.07 7.70 -11.40
N GLU A 147 -3.00 9.00 -11.65
CA GLU A 147 -4.19 9.83 -11.90
C GLU A 147 -4.85 9.50 -13.24
N LYS A 148 -4.06 9.22 -14.29
CA LYS A 148 -4.59 8.69 -15.56
C LYS A 148 -5.32 7.36 -15.37
N VAL A 149 -4.80 6.47 -14.52
CA VAL A 149 -5.48 5.22 -14.16
C VAL A 149 -6.77 5.49 -13.39
N ARG A 150 -6.76 6.38 -12.39
CA ARG A 150 -7.96 6.77 -11.63
C ARG A 150 -9.07 7.30 -12.54
N GLN A 151 -8.72 8.19 -13.48
CA GLN A 151 -9.66 8.76 -14.45
C GLN A 151 -10.26 7.67 -15.36
N LYS A 152 -9.44 6.77 -15.90
CA LYS A 152 -9.91 5.67 -16.76
C LYS A 152 -10.83 4.71 -16.01
N VAL A 153 -10.47 4.33 -14.80
CA VAL A 153 -11.30 3.45 -13.96
C VAL A 153 -12.61 4.13 -13.60
N TYR A 154 -12.58 5.40 -13.21
CA TYR A 154 -13.80 6.16 -12.91
C TYR A 154 -14.72 6.27 -14.12
N ALA A 155 -14.18 6.62 -15.30
CA ALA A 155 -14.98 6.73 -16.52
C ALA A 155 -15.72 5.44 -16.86
N GLN A 156 -15.12 4.27 -16.62
CA GLN A 156 -15.71 2.98 -16.95
C GLN A 156 -16.60 2.38 -15.85
N SER A 157 -16.23 2.54 -14.58
CA SER A 157 -16.88 1.85 -13.46
C SER A 157 -17.66 2.77 -12.53
N GLN A 158 -17.50 4.09 -12.67
CA GLN A 158 -17.98 5.10 -11.73
C GLN A 158 -17.43 4.94 -10.30
N ILE A 159 -16.35 4.16 -10.13
CA ILE A 159 -15.64 3.97 -8.87
C ILE A 159 -14.35 4.79 -8.90
N MET A 160 -14.21 5.71 -7.95
CA MET A 160 -12.97 6.46 -7.77
C MET A 160 -11.99 5.65 -6.90
N LEU A 161 -10.89 5.18 -7.50
CA LEU A 161 -9.84 4.49 -6.73
C LEU A 161 -9.17 5.45 -5.76
N ARG A 162 -8.84 4.98 -4.55
CA ARG A 162 -8.08 5.76 -3.56
C ARG A 162 -6.64 5.29 -3.53
N TRP A 163 -5.69 6.23 -3.53
CA TRP A 163 -4.27 5.93 -3.35
C TRP A 163 -4.02 5.21 -2.01
N GLU A 164 -3.28 4.11 -2.06
CA GLU A 164 -2.76 3.42 -0.87
C GLU A 164 -1.34 3.89 -0.56
N ILE A 165 -0.53 4.09 -1.61
CA ILE A 165 0.82 4.65 -1.49
C ILE A 165 0.72 6.10 -1.01
N LYS A 166 1.48 6.42 0.05
CA LYS A 166 1.64 7.80 0.53
C LYS A 166 2.60 8.55 -0.38
N ARG A 167 2.08 9.62 -0.99
CA ARG A 167 2.86 10.60 -1.77
C ARG A 167 3.37 11.67 -0.81
N ILE A 168 4.67 11.95 -0.85
CA ILE A 168 5.35 12.89 0.05
C ILE A 168 6.27 13.82 -0.75
N GLY A 169 6.61 14.96 -0.16
CA GLY A 169 7.44 15.99 -0.80
C GLY A 169 6.61 17.14 -1.35
N VAL A 170 7.27 18.01 -2.11
CA VAL A 170 6.65 19.14 -2.81
C VAL A 170 6.81 18.96 -4.31
N PRO A 171 5.79 19.31 -5.12
CA PRO A 171 5.91 19.39 -6.57
C PRO A 171 7.05 20.30 -7.00
N LEU A 172 7.71 19.97 -8.10
CA LEU A 172 8.61 20.91 -8.77
C LEU A 172 7.80 22.02 -9.43
N GLU A 173 8.36 23.23 -9.51
CA GLU A 173 7.68 24.38 -10.15
C GLU A 173 7.26 24.08 -11.60
N ALA A 174 8.01 23.23 -12.30
CA ALA A 174 7.72 22.82 -13.68
C ALA A 174 6.53 21.84 -13.78
N ASP A 175 6.20 21.09 -12.73
CA ASP A 175 5.13 20.09 -12.72
C ASP A 175 3.78 20.75 -12.36
N THR A 176 3.36 21.73 -13.15
CA THR A 176 2.12 22.49 -12.86
C THR A 176 0.85 21.65 -13.00
N ASP A 177 0.89 20.61 -13.83
CA ASP A 177 -0.23 19.72 -14.12
C ASP A 177 -0.57 18.77 -12.96
N ILE A 178 0.38 18.49 -12.05
CA ILE A 178 0.12 17.60 -10.90
C ILE A 178 -0.56 18.31 -9.72
N LEU A 179 -0.55 19.65 -9.71
CA LEU A 179 -1.12 20.44 -8.61
C LEU A 179 -2.63 20.22 -8.44
N GLU A 180 -3.35 20.01 -9.54
CA GLU A 180 -4.79 19.71 -9.49
C GLU A 180 -5.05 18.36 -8.81
N PHE A 181 -4.20 17.36 -9.06
CA PHE A 181 -4.33 16.03 -8.48
C PHE A 181 -4.07 16.03 -6.98
N LEU A 182 -3.10 16.83 -6.53
CA LEU A 182 -2.72 16.91 -5.12
C LEU A 182 -3.77 17.65 -4.30
N LYS A 183 -4.45 18.66 -4.88
CA LYS A 183 -5.60 19.33 -4.24
C LYS A 183 -6.75 18.36 -3.95
N GLN A 184 -6.92 17.32 -4.78
CA GLN A 184 -7.97 16.30 -4.61
C GLN A 184 -7.60 15.22 -3.58
N GLY A 185 -6.36 15.20 -3.07
CA GLY A 185 -5.78 14.10 -2.29
C GLY A 185 -5.67 14.32 -0.77
N ASN A 186 -6.15 15.43 -0.23
CA ASN A 186 -6.09 15.76 1.20
C ASN A 186 -7.44 15.57 1.92
N VAL A 187 -8.04 14.38 1.79
CA VAL A 187 -9.06 13.87 2.73
C VAL A 187 -8.68 12.46 3.17
#